data_AF-A0A3C0R8M8-F1
#
_entry.id   AF-A0A3C0R8M8-F1
#
_cell.length_a   1.000
_cell.length_b   1.000
_cell.length_c   1.000
_cell.angle_alpha   90.00
_cell.angle_beta   90.00
_cell.angle_gamma   90.00
#
_symmetry.space_group_name_H-M   'P 1'
#
loop_
_entity.id
_entity.type
_entity.pdbx_description
1 polymer ?
#
loop_
_entity_poly.entity_id
_entity_poly.type
_entity_poly.pdbx_seq_one_letter_code
_entity_poly.pdbx_strand_id
1 'polypeptide(L)'
;MASQMNLDKAMEIYKARFANAGDFLFTFVGNINPDQFRGYVETYIASLPANGQKEEWKDLGIRYPKGYLEKKVFKGKEQKASVQLMYTGDAQYSDEESMQLDQTVKALNIKLREILREEKVGTYGTGASVDMRRVPVGSYKITIGWTCAPDKVEELVKAALNEIEKIKQNGATKDDVEKVIAEDTRGLENRVRENDYWLSNLEDKFYFGEDPTLILKDKETLK
;
A
#
# COMPACT_ATOMS: atom_id res chain seq x y z
N MET A 1 26.53 -8.67 8.77
CA MET A 1 25.22 -9.33 8.56
C MET A 1 25.33 -10.42 7.49
N ALA A 2 25.81 -10.15 6.27
CA ALA A 2 25.97 -11.20 5.24
C ALA A 2 26.90 -12.37 5.67
N SER A 3 27.95 -12.09 6.44
CA SER A 3 28.88 -13.11 6.98
C SER A 3 28.30 -14.05 8.06
N GLN A 4 27.05 -13.82 8.49
CA GLN A 4 26.34 -14.66 9.47
C GLN A 4 25.29 -15.57 8.81
N MET A 5 25.14 -15.51 7.49
CA MET A 5 24.18 -16.34 6.77
C MET A 5 24.74 -17.75 6.57
N ASN A 6 23.96 -18.74 6.96
CA ASN A 6 24.26 -20.15 6.74
C ASN A 6 23.48 -20.63 5.50
N LEU A 7 24.20 -21.14 4.50
CA LEU A 7 23.62 -21.58 3.22
C LEU A 7 22.66 -22.76 3.39
N ASP A 8 23.01 -23.74 4.22
CA ASP A 8 22.19 -24.93 4.45
C ASP A 8 20.83 -24.54 5.04
N LYS A 9 20.83 -23.63 6.02
CA LYS A 9 19.61 -23.09 6.62
C LYS A 9 18.77 -22.30 5.62
N ALA A 10 19.41 -21.51 4.75
CA ALA A 10 18.70 -20.80 3.69
C ALA A 10 18.03 -21.77 2.71
N MET A 11 18.73 -22.86 2.35
CA MET A 11 18.21 -23.91 1.47
C MET A 11 17.07 -24.71 2.13
N GLU A 12 17.18 -24.97 3.44
CA GLU A 12 16.10 -25.60 4.23
C GLU A 12 14.83 -24.75 4.20
N ILE A 13 14.96 -23.44 4.48
CA ILE A 13 13.82 -22.50 4.43
C ILE A 13 13.22 -22.43 3.03
N TYR A 14 14.07 -22.37 2.00
CA TYR A 14 13.60 -22.37 0.62
C TYR A 14 12.78 -23.62 0.30
N LYS A 15 13.29 -24.82 0.60
CA LYS A 15 12.55 -26.06 0.39
C LYS A 15 11.26 -26.10 1.19
N ALA A 16 11.28 -25.65 2.44
CA ALA A 16 10.09 -25.61 3.29
C ALA A 16 8.98 -24.72 2.71
N ARG A 17 9.32 -23.65 1.98
CA ARG A 17 8.34 -22.71 1.40
C ARG A 17 7.98 -22.99 -0.05
N PHE A 18 8.85 -23.65 -0.82
CA PHE A 18 8.68 -23.80 -2.27
C PHE A 18 8.56 -25.25 -2.77
N ALA A 19 8.62 -26.25 -1.89
CA ALA A 19 8.47 -27.65 -2.31
C ALA A 19 7.01 -28.12 -2.51
N ASN A 20 6.02 -27.29 -2.18
CA ASN A 20 4.60 -27.60 -2.33
C ASN A 20 3.90 -26.60 -3.25
N ALA A 21 3.94 -26.84 -4.55
CA ALA A 21 3.24 -26.00 -5.53
C ALA A 21 1.71 -26.06 -5.39
N GLY A 22 1.17 -27.05 -4.66
CA GLY A 22 -0.26 -27.13 -4.34
C GLY A 22 -0.75 -26.03 -3.40
N ASP A 23 0.16 -25.29 -2.76
CA ASP A 23 -0.14 -24.12 -1.93
C ASP A 23 0.00 -22.80 -2.70
N PHE A 24 0.34 -22.85 -4.00
CA PHE A 24 0.53 -21.66 -4.82
C PHE A 24 -0.70 -21.37 -5.67
N LEU A 25 -0.99 -20.08 -5.83
CA LEU A 25 -1.89 -19.57 -6.85
C LEU A 25 -1.03 -19.05 -8.02
N PHE A 26 -1.21 -19.65 -9.21
CA PHE A 26 -0.56 -19.19 -10.43
C PHE A 26 -1.57 -18.42 -11.29
N THR A 27 -1.41 -17.11 -11.36
CA THR A 27 -2.29 -16.22 -12.14
C THR A 27 -1.56 -15.76 -13.39
N PHE A 28 -2.23 -15.86 -14.54
CA PHE A 28 -1.68 -15.43 -15.83
C PHE A 28 -2.65 -14.47 -16.51
N VAL A 29 -2.17 -13.27 -16.83
CA VAL A 29 -2.95 -12.24 -17.52
C VAL A 29 -2.20 -11.80 -18.77
N GLY A 30 -2.93 -11.76 -19.88
CA GLY A 30 -2.43 -11.21 -21.14
C GLY A 30 -3.21 -11.75 -22.33
N ASN A 31 -2.66 -11.52 -23.52
CA ASN A 31 -3.18 -12.10 -24.75
C ASN A 31 -2.76 -13.57 -24.88
N ILE A 32 -3.48 -14.46 -24.19
CA ILE A 32 -3.16 -15.89 -24.08
C ILE A 32 -4.17 -16.70 -24.87
N ASN A 33 -3.70 -17.57 -25.77
CA ASN A 33 -4.51 -18.61 -26.38
C ASN A 33 -4.57 -19.82 -25.42
N PRO A 34 -5.75 -20.17 -24.86
CA PRO A 34 -5.85 -21.22 -23.85
C PRO A 34 -5.40 -22.61 -24.34
N ASP A 35 -5.64 -22.94 -25.62
CA ASP A 35 -5.32 -24.24 -26.18
C ASP A 35 -3.80 -24.44 -26.31
N GLN A 36 -3.09 -23.39 -26.72
CA GLN A 36 -1.62 -23.41 -26.78
C GLN A 36 -0.99 -23.33 -25.40
N PHE A 37 -1.58 -22.54 -24.49
CA PHE A 37 -1.04 -22.31 -23.17
C PHE A 37 -1.14 -23.54 -22.26
N ARG A 38 -2.17 -24.36 -22.44
CA ARG A 38 -2.38 -25.60 -21.67
C ARG A 38 -1.13 -26.49 -21.65
N GLY A 39 -0.48 -26.70 -22.80
CA GLY A 39 0.73 -27.55 -22.87
C GLY A 39 1.90 -27.02 -22.02
N TYR A 40 2.05 -25.69 -21.93
CA TYR A 40 3.06 -25.08 -21.06
C TYR A 40 2.72 -25.23 -19.58
N VAL A 41 1.45 -25.05 -19.21
CA VAL A 41 0.98 -25.26 -17.83
C VAL A 41 1.19 -26.71 -17.41
N GLU A 42 0.84 -27.67 -18.26
CA GLU A 42 1.06 -29.10 -17.99
C GLU A 42 2.54 -29.43 -17.81
N THR A 43 3.41 -28.84 -18.64
CA THR A 43 4.85 -29.11 -18.62
C THR A 43 5.55 -28.47 -17.43
N TYR A 44 5.22 -27.22 -17.08
CA TYR A 44 6.02 -26.41 -16.15
C TYR A 44 5.37 -26.13 -14.81
N ILE A 45 4.04 -26.24 -14.70
CA ILE A 45 3.31 -25.94 -13.47
C ILE A 45 2.70 -27.22 -12.89
N ALA A 46 1.96 -27.98 -13.69
CA ALA A 46 1.29 -29.21 -13.23
C ALA A 46 2.27 -30.36 -12.91
N SER A 47 3.51 -30.27 -13.40
CA SER A 47 4.58 -31.22 -13.10
C SER A 47 5.29 -30.97 -11.76
N LEU A 48 4.97 -29.84 -11.09
CA LEU A 48 5.59 -29.48 -9.81
C LEU A 48 5.04 -30.34 -8.66
N PRO A 49 5.86 -30.65 -7.65
CA PRO A 49 5.43 -31.41 -6.49
C PRO A 49 4.35 -30.66 -5.70
N ALA A 50 3.31 -31.39 -5.28
CA ALA A 50 2.26 -30.90 -4.40
C ALA A 50 1.92 -31.98 -3.37
N ASN A 51 1.65 -31.58 -2.12
CA ASN A 51 1.37 -32.51 -1.03
C ASN A 51 -0.02 -32.29 -0.38
N GLY A 52 -0.85 -31.43 -0.97
CA GLY A 52 -2.22 -31.14 -0.53
C GLY A 52 -2.32 -30.32 0.77
N GLN A 53 -1.20 -29.96 1.38
CA GLN A 53 -1.19 -29.05 2.52
C GLN A 53 -1.36 -27.62 2.02
N LYS A 54 -2.02 -26.80 2.84
CA LYS A 54 -2.12 -25.35 2.64
C LYS A 54 -1.60 -24.63 3.86
N GLU A 55 -0.88 -23.55 3.64
CA GLU A 55 -0.43 -22.69 4.73
C GLU A 55 -1.47 -21.61 5.04
N GLU A 56 -1.47 -21.17 6.30
CA GLU A 56 -2.23 -20.01 6.73
C GLU A 56 -1.30 -19.01 7.40
N TRP A 57 -1.66 -17.73 7.35
CA TRP A 57 -0.90 -16.69 8.03
C TRP A 57 -0.87 -16.93 9.54
N LYS A 58 0.27 -16.65 10.15
CA LYS A 58 0.44 -16.70 11.61
C LYS A 58 0.53 -15.30 12.17
N ASP A 59 -0.31 -14.99 13.14
CA ASP A 59 -0.13 -13.78 13.94
C ASP A 59 1.06 -13.95 14.90
N LEU A 60 2.10 -13.13 14.70
CA LEU A 60 3.30 -13.11 15.54
C LEU A 60 3.19 -12.12 16.71
N GLY A 61 2.04 -11.47 16.89
CA GLY A 61 1.83 -10.46 17.95
C GLY A 61 2.58 -9.14 17.70
N ILE A 62 3.08 -8.92 16.48
CA ILE A 62 3.74 -7.67 16.11
C ILE A 62 2.66 -6.60 15.86
N ARG A 63 2.75 -5.48 16.57
CA ARG A 63 1.80 -4.36 16.49
C ARG A 63 2.54 -3.04 16.44
N TYR A 64 1.87 -2.01 15.95
CA TYR A 64 2.35 -0.64 16.05
C TYR A 64 2.44 -0.20 17.52
N PRO A 65 3.42 0.65 17.88
CA PRO A 65 3.49 1.19 19.23
C PRO A 65 2.25 2.04 19.53
N LYS A 66 1.78 1.99 20.78
CA LYS A 66 0.64 2.80 21.26
C LYS A 66 1.12 4.13 21.83
N GLY A 67 0.25 5.14 21.72
CA GLY A 67 0.49 6.48 22.26
C GLY A 67 1.30 7.39 21.33
N TYR A 68 1.59 8.60 21.80
CA TYR A 68 2.41 9.56 21.09
C TYR A 68 3.89 9.23 21.28
N LEU A 69 4.60 9.01 20.16
CA LEU A 69 6.04 8.82 20.15
C LEU A 69 6.70 9.86 19.26
N GLU A 70 7.66 10.59 19.83
CA GLU A 70 8.50 11.52 19.09
C GLU A 70 9.96 11.08 19.20
N LYS A 71 10.67 11.08 18.07
CA LYS A 71 12.11 10.84 18.04
C LYS A 71 12.79 11.82 17.10
N LYS A 72 13.62 12.70 17.66
CA LYS A 72 14.48 13.61 16.91
C LYS A 72 15.89 13.03 16.84
N VAL A 73 16.45 12.93 15.64
CA VAL A 73 17.80 12.43 15.40
C VAL A 73 18.61 13.51 14.69
N PHE A 74 19.60 14.07 15.39
CA PHE A 74 20.50 15.08 14.83
C PHE A 74 21.73 14.39 14.24
N LYS A 75 21.66 14.08 12.95
CA LYS A 75 22.74 13.41 12.22
C LYS A 75 22.74 13.83 10.76
N GLY A 76 23.94 14.01 10.19
CA GLY A 76 24.14 14.42 8.80
C GLY A 76 25.09 15.61 8.70
N LYS A 77 25.57 15.88 7.49
CA LYS A 77 26.38 17.07 7.18
C LYS A 77 25.61 18.11 6.35
N GLU A 78 24.48 17.72 5.77
CA GLU A 78 23.64 18.59 4.95
C GLU A 78 22.71 19.44 5.82
N GLN A 79 22.45 20.67 5.40
CA GLN A 79 21.45 21.56 6.00
C GLN A 79 20.04 21.15 5.55
N LYS A 80 19.65 19.93 5.91
CA LYS A 80 18.44 19.26 5.45
C LYS A 80 17.85 18.44 6.59
N ALA A 81 16.55 18.60 6.82
CA ALA A 81 15.77 17.81 7.75
C ALA A 81 14.73 16.99 7.00
N SER A 82 14.55 15.74 7.41
CA SER A 82 13.46 14.88 6.95
C SER A 82 12.47 14.70 8.08
N VAL A 83 11.19 14.96 7.80
CA VAL A 83 10.09 14.84 8.74
C VAL A 83 9.21 13.69 8.29
N GLN A 84 8.80 12.85 9.24
CA GLN A 84 7.82 11.79 9.02
C GLN A 84 6.81 11.80 10.16
N LEU A 85 5.54 11.96 9.82
CA LEU A 85 4.41 11.72 10.71
C LEU A 85 3.83 10.36 10.36
N MET A 86 3.47 9.58 11.38
CA MET A 86 2.89 8.25 11.20
C MET A 86 1.66 8.13 12.10
N TYR A 87 0.52 7.84 11.49
CA TYR A 87 -0.72 7.52 12.19
C TYR A 87 -1.03 6.05 11.96
N THR A 88 -1.30 5.33 13.03
CA THR A 88 -1.59 3.90 12.99
C THR A 88 -2.75 3.57 13.89
N GLY A 89 -3.48 2.53 13.54
CA GLY A 89 -4.57 2.02 14.36
C GLY A 89 -5.04 0.66 13.88
N ASP A 90 -5.85 0.03 14.72
CA ASP A 90 -6.61 -1.15 14.32
C ASP A 90 -7.72 -0.70 13.36
N ALA A 91 -8.03 -1.53 12.37
CA ALA A 91 -9.11 -1.28 11.41
C ALA A 91 -9.69 -2.61 10.92
N GLN A 92 -10.97 -2.61 10.56
CA GLN A 92 -11.56 -3.73 9.83
C GLN A 92 -11.36 -3.46 8.34
N TYR A 93 -10.79 -4.41 7.61
CA TYR A 93 -10.59 -4.21 6.18
C TYR A 93 -11.92 -4.41 5.44
N SER A 94 -12.27 -3.44 4.61
CA SER A 94 -13.19 -3.61 3.48
C SER A 94 -12.65 -2.81 2.30
N ASP A 95 -13.00 -3.21 1.07
CA ASP A 95 -12.58 -2.48 -0.13
C ASP A 95 -13.10 -1.03 -0.09
N GLU A 96 -14.30 -0.82 0.43
CA GLU A 96 -14.91 0.51 0.58
C GLU A 96 -14.14 1.39 1.58
N GLU A 97 -13.88 0.90 2.79
CA GLU A 97 -13.12 1.67 3.80
C GLU A 97 -11.69 1.95 3.33
N SER A 98 -11.05 0.97 2.69
CA SER A 98 -9.70 1.13 2.13
C SER A 98 -9.67 2.23 1.06
N MET A 99 -10.65 2.22 0.15
CA MET A 99 -10.79 3.23 -0.90
C MET A 99 -11.10 4.62 -0.33
N GLN A 100 -12.05 4.74 0.61
CA GLN A 100 -12.39 6.02 1.25
C GLN A 100 -11.19 6.62 2.00
N LEU A 101 -10.40 5.77 2.67
CA LEU A 101 -9.21 6.20 3.38
C LEU A 101 -8.11 6.67 2.42
N ASP A 102 -7.92 5.97 1.30
CA ASP A 102 -7.01 6.39 0.23
C ASP A 102 -7.43 7.72 -0.40
N GLN A 103 -8.72 7.89 -0.73
CA GLN A 103 -9.27 9.15 -1.25
C GLN A 103 -9.11 10.31 -0.26
N THR A 104 -9.33 10.06 1.04
CA THR A 104 -9.08 11.04 2.10
C THR A 104 -7.62 11.48 2.13
N VAL A 105 -6.69 10.52 1.99
CA VAL A 105 -5.25 10.80 1.97
C VAL A 105 -4.82 11.49 0.67
N LYS A 106 -5.48 11.24 -0.47
CA LYS A 106 -5.30 12.01 -1.71
C LYS A 106 -5.77 13.46 -1.56
N ALA A 107 -6.92 13.70 -0.93
CA ALA A 107 -7.37 15.05 -0.63
C ALA A 107 -6.41 15.77 0.32
N LEU A 108 -5.92 15.09 1.36
CA LEU A 108 -4.87 15.60 2.25
C LEU A 108 -3.58 15.92 1.47
N ASN A 109 -3.18 15.09 0.50
CA ASN A 109 -2.03 15.35 -0.35
C ASN A 109 -2.16 16.66 -1.14
N ILE A 110 -3.35 16.94 -1.70
CA ILE A 110 -3.60 18.21 -2.41
C ILE A 110 -3.32 19.39 -1.46
N LYS A 111 -3.91 19.35 -0.27
CA LYS A 111 -3.78 20.41 0.74
C LYS A 111 -2.36 20.55 1.29
N LEU A 112 -1.69 19.44 1.57
CA LEU A 112 -0.29 19.44 1.99
C LEU A 112 0.62 20.01 0.91
N ARG A 113 0.38 19.73 -0.38
CA ARG A 113 1.14 20.32 -1.47
C ARG A 113 0.90 21.83 -1.57
N GLU A 114 -0.34 22.29 -1.41
CA GLU A 114 -0.66 23.73 -1.40
C GLU A 114 0.10 24.44 -0.27
N ILE A 115 -0.09 24.00 0.97
CA ILE A 115 0.51 24.65 2.16
C ILE A 115 2.04 24.56 2.13
N LEU A 116 2.61 23.39 1.84
CA LEU A 116 4.07 23.20 1.90
C LEU A 116 4.80 23.79 0.69
N ARG A 117 4.10 24.09 -0.41
CA ARG A 117 4.66 24.77 -1.59
C ARG A 117 4.48 26.29 -1.52
N GLU A 118 3.37 26.76 -0.97
CA GLU A 118 3.06 28.18 -0.84
C GLU A 118 3.78 28.83 0.36
N GLU A 119 3.97 28.11 1.47
CA GLU A 119 4.48 28.75 2.69
C GLU A 119 6.00 28.97 2.76
N LYS A 120 6.86 28.28 1.98
CA LYS A 120 8.30 28.65 1.84
C LYS A 120 9.04 27.81 0.80
N VAL A 121 9.90 28.50 0.02
CA VAL A 121 11.00 27.94 -0.78
C VAL A 121 11.81 26.95 0.08
N GLY A 122 11.78 25.65 -0.23
CA GLY A 122 12.68 24.68 0.41
C GLY A 122 12.13 23.28 0.70
N THR A 123 10.88 22.97 0.35
CA THR A 123 10.37 21.60 0.48
C THR A 123 10.72 20.76 -0.75
N TYR A 124 11.62 19.78 -0.57
CA TYR A 124 11.99 18.81 -1.60
C TYR A 124 11.17 17.54 -1.40
N GLY A 125 10.04 17.46 -2.07
CA GLY A 125 9.12 16.32 -1.99
C GLY A 125 8.23 16.36 -0.75
N THR A 126 6.91 16.32 -0.98
CA THR A 126 5.89 16.12 0.05
C THR A 126 4.93 15.03 -0.43
N GLY A 127 4.52 14.17 0.49
CA GLY A 127 3.55 13.13 0.20
C GLY A 127 2.97 12.52 1.46
N ALA A 128 1.74 12.07 1.33
CA ALA A 128 1.03 11.21 2.25
C ALA A 128 0.65 9.92 1.52
N SER A 129 0.72 8.79 2.20
CA SER A 129 0.24 7.50 1.71
C SER A 129 -0.46 6.76 2.83
N VAL A 130 -1.35 5.83 2.46
CA VAL A 130 -2.00 4.95 3.42
C VAL A 130 -1.90 3.51 2.97
N ASP A 131 -1.68 2.64 3.94
CA ASP A 131 -1.75 1.19 3.78
C ASP A 131 -2.83 0.67 4.76
N MET A 132 -3.83 -0.04 4.25
CA MET A 132 -4.76 -0.83 5.08
C MET A 132 -4.40 -2.30 4.96
N ARG A 133 -4.06 -2.93 6.08
CA ARG A 133 -3.69 -4.34 6.15
C ARG A 133 -4.90 -5.15 6.56
N ARG A 134 -5.17 -6.25 5.83
CA ARG A 134 -6.23 -7.22 6.15
C ARG A 134 -5.79 -8.35 7.07
N VAL A 135 -4.61 -8.93 6.82
CA VAL A 135 -4.06 -10.09 7.53
C VAL A 135 -2.66 -9.84 8.09
N PRO A 136 -2.23 -10.52 9.17
CA PRO A 136 -3.04 -11.40 10.02
C PRO A 136 -4.01 -10.64 10.93
N VAL A 137 -3.78 -9.33 11.12
CA VAL A 137 -4.63 -8.44 11.92
C VAL A 137 -4.90 -7.15 11.17
N GLY A 138 -6.18 -6.80 11.11
CA GLY A 138 -6.71 -5.59 10.51
C GLY A 138 -6.11 -4.33 11.13
N SER A 139 -5.46 -3.50 10.31
CA SER A 139 -4.84 -2.24 10.77
C SER A 139 -4.65 -1.27 9.63
N TYR A 140 -4.47 0.01 9.93
CA TYR A 140 -4.07 1.01 8.96
C TYR A 140 -2.78 1.71 9.38
N LYS A 141 -2.08 2.27 8.39
CA LYS A 141 -0.91 3.14 8.58
C LYS A 141 -0.94 4.26 7.56
N ILE A 142 -1.13 5.49 8.03
CA ILE A 142 -0.94 6.69 7.22
C ILE A 142 0.47 7.21 7.49
N THR A 143 1.25 7.42 6.43
CA THR A 143 2.58 8.01 6.50
C THR A 143 2.57 9.32 5.76
N ILE A 144 2.98 10.39 6.42
CA ILE A 144 3.10 11.73 5.85
C ILE A 144 4.55 12.14 5.97
N GLY A 145 5.19 12.57 4.89
CA GLY A 145 6.60 12.88 4.91
C GLY A 145 6.96 14.02 3.97
N TRP A 146 7.94 14.80 4.40
CA TRP A 146 8.55 15.84 3.59
C TRP A 146 9.99 16.10 4.03
N THR A 147 10.70 16.82 3.19
CA THR A 147 12.01 17.37 3.52
C THR A 147 11.94 18.88 3.60
N CYS A 148 12.64 19.51 4.53
CA CYS A 148 12.78 20.97 4.62
C CYS A 148 14.13 21.40 5.19
N ALA A 149 14.37 22.71 5.29
CA ALA A 149 15.49 23.26 6.05
C ALA A 149 15.30 23.03 7.57
N PRO A 150 16.36 22.77 8.36
CA PRO A 150 16.24 22.45 9.78
C PRO A 150 15.50 23.50 10.63
N ASP A 151 15.60 24.79 10.27
CA ASP A 151 14.91 25.90 10.96
C ASP A 151 13.40 25.98 10.66
N LYS A 152 12.91 25.22 9.67
CA LYS A 152 11.49 25.18 9.27
C LYS A 152 10.72 23.99 9.82
N VAL A 153 11.38 23.06 10.50
CA VAL A 153 10.75 21.81 10.96
C VAL A 153 9.52 22.07 11.82
N GLU A 154 9.63 22.90 12.85
CA GLU A 154 8.53 23.14 13.79
C GLU A 154 7.35 23.88 13.13
N GLU A 155 7.64 24.86 12.29
CA GLU A 155 6.64 25.63 11.53
C GLU A 155 5.83 24.72 10.61
N LEU A 156 6.50 23.92 9.79
CA LEU A 156 5.85 23.05 8.80
C LEU A 156 5.13 21.87 9.44
N VAL A 157 5.65 21.31 10.56
CA VAL A 157 4.94 20.29 11.34
C VAL A 157 3.62 20.87 11.86
N LYS A 158 3.64 22.09 12.41
CA LYS A 158 2.43 22.73 12.92
C LYS A 158 1.42 22.98 11.80
N ALA A 159 1.87 23.46 10.64
CA ALA A 159 1.01 23.70 9.48
C ALA A 159 0.35 22.39 8.99
N ALA A 160 1.13 21.31 8.86
CA ALA A 160 0.61 20.00 8.47
C ALA A 160 -0.40 19.43 9.48
N LEU A 161 -0.10 19.52 10.78
CA LEU A 161 -1.01 19.06 11.84
C LEU A 161 -2.33 19.84 11.86
N ASN A 162 -2.28 21.15 11.64
CA ASN A 162 -3.49 21.97 11.54
C ASN A 162 -4.37 21.51 10.36
N GLU A 163 -3.77 21.20 9.22
CA GLU A 163 -4.53 20.77 8.05
C GLU A 163 -5.15 19.38 8.23
N ILE A 164 -4.41 18.45 8.84
CA ILE A 164 -4.93 17.13 9.23
C ILE A 164 -6.15 17.31 10.15
N GLU A 165 -6.08 18.21 11.13
CA GLU A 165 -7.19 18.45 12.04
C GLU A 165 -8.41 19.09 11.35
N LYS A 166 -8.20 20.00 10.38
CA LYS A 166 -9.31 20.54 9.58
C LYS A 166 -10.04 19.46 8.80
N ILE A 167 -9.30 18.56 8.14
CA ILE A 167 -9.89 17.45 7.38
C ILE A 167 -10.61 16.48 8.33
N LYS A 168 -10.05 16.19 9.51
CA LYS A 168 -10.73 15.36 10.52
C LYS A 168 -12.05 15.96 11.01
N GLN A 169 -12.12 17.27 11.18
CA GLN A 169 -13.29 17.95 11.72
C GLN A 169 -14.37 18.21 10.67
N ASN A 170 -13.98 18.60 9.46
CA ASN A 170 -14.89 19.12 8.44
C ASN A 170 -14.99 18.23 7.19
N GLY A 171 -14.13 17.22 7.07
CA GLY A 171 -13.91 16.50 5.82
C GLY A 171 -13.08 17.28 4.81
N ALA A 172 -12.81 16.65 3.67
CA ALA A 172 -12.23 17.33 2.51
C ALA A 172 -13.24 18.30 1.88
N THR A 173 -12.75 19.36 1.25
CA THR A 173 -13.64 20.30 0.55
C THR A 173 -14.25 19.63 -0.69
N LYS A 174 -15.41 20.12 -1.13
CA LYS A 174 -16.06 19.59 -2.34
C LYS A 174 -15.15 19.66 -3.58
N ASP A 175 -14.40 20.76 -3.73
CA ASP A 175 -13.44 20.95 -4.83
C ASP A 175 -12.30 19.91 -4.78
N ASP A 176 -11.77 19.61 -3.58
CA ASP A 176 -10.74 18.58 -3.44
C ASP A 176 -11.28 17.18 -3.74
N VAL A 177 -12.50 16.86 -3.28
CA VAL A 177 -13.16 15.59 -3.58
C VAL A 177 -13.39 15.43 -5.08
N GLU A 178 -13.88 16.46 -5.76
CA GLU A 178 -14.08 16.44 -7.22
C GLU A 178 -12.74 16.23 -7.98
N LYS A 179 -11.63 16.82 -7.50
CA LYS A 179 -10.29 16.56 -8.05
C LYS A 179 -9.85 15.12 -7.84
N VAL A 180 -10.05 14.57 -6.65
CA VAL A 180 -9.69 13.17 -6.33
C VAL A 180 -10.47 12.20 -7.20
N ILE A 181 -11.79 12.39 -7.33
CA ILE A 181 -12.65 11.56 -8.19
C ILE A 181 -12.17 11.61 -9.65
N ALA A 182 -11.84 12.81 -10.15
CA ALA A 182 -11.35 12.97 -11.52
C ALA A 182 -9.98 12.29 -11.74
N GLU A 183 -9.08 12.38 -10.76
CA GLU A 183 -7.78 11.69 -10.77
C GLU A 183 -7.98 10.17 -10.79
N ASP A 184 -8.82 9.64 -9.90
CA ASP A 184 -9.05 8.21 -9.77
C ASP A 184 -9.76 7.60 -10.97
N THR A 185 -10.76 8.32 -11.52
CA THR A 185 -11.47 7.90 -12.73
C THR A 185 -10.50 7.76 -13.90
N ARG A 186 -9.67 8.78 -14.14
CA ARG A 186 -8.67 8.76 -15.22
C ARG A 186 -7.60 7.69 -14.96
N GLY A 187 -7.18 7.54 -13.71
CA GLY A 187 -6.23 6.52 -13.29
C GLY A 187 -6.76 5.12 -13.58
N LEU A 188 -8.02 4.85 -13.24
CA LEU A 188 -8.67 3.57 -13.50
C LEU A 188 -8.80 3.30 -15.00
N GLU A 189 -9.23 4.28 -15.80
CA GLU A 189 -9.34 4.14 -17.27
C GLU A 189 -8.05 3.68 -17.95
N ASN A 190 -6.91 4.08 -17.40
CA ASN A 190 -5.60 3.62 -17.85
C ASN A 190 -5.26 2.25 -17.27
N ARG A 191 -5.38 2.06 -15.94
CA ARG A 191 -5.01 0.82 -15.25
C ARG A 191 -5.74 -0.41 -15.78
N VAL A 192 -7.04 -0.31 -16.10
CA VAL A 192 -7.82 -1.45 -16.63
C VAL A 192 -7.30 -1.99 -17.96
N ARG A 193 -6.43 -1.24 -18.65
CA ARG A 193 -5.80 -1.68 -19.90
C ARG A 193 -4.48 -2.42 -19.68
N GLU A 194 -3.94 -2.36 -18.47
CA GLU A 194 -2.65 -2.95 -18.10
C GLU A 194 -2.84 -4.32 -17.46
N ASN A 195 -1.99 -5.29 -17.83
CA ASN A 195 -2.08 -6.65 -17.30
C ASN A 195 -1.89 -6.68 -15.77
N ASP A 196 -1.02 -5.83 -15.23
CA ASP A 196 -0.69 -5.79 -13.80
C ASP A 196 -1.90 -5.43 -12.92
N TYR A 197 -2.83 -4.61 -13.45
CA TYR A 197 -4.07 -4.29 -12.75
C TYR A 197 -4.92 -5.54 -12.54
N TRP A 198 -5.13 -6.32 -13.61
CA TRP A 198 -5.90 -7.56 -13.52
C TRP A 198 -5.17 -8.60 -12.69
N LEU A 199 -3.86 -8.74 -12.84
CA LEU A 199 -3.05 -9.70 -12.10
C LEU A 199 -3.17 -9.46 -10.60
N SER A 200 -2.90 -8.24 -10.15
CA SER A 200 -2.93 -7.89 -8.72
C SER A 200 -4.33 -8.07 -8.12
N ASN A 201 -5.37 -7.61 -8.82
CA ASN A 201 -6.74 -7.72 -8.31
C ASN A 201 -7.23 -9.18 -8.29
N LEU A 202 -6.95 -9.97 -9.34
CA LEU A 202 -7.32 -11.39 -9.36
C LEU A 202 -6.60 -12.16 -8.26
N GLU A 203 -5.30 -11.94 -8.10
CA GLU A 203 -4.51 -12.55 -7.02
C GLU A 203 -5.11 -12.24 -5.65
N ASP A 204 -5.42 -10.99 -5.35
CA ASP A 204 -6.06 -10.61 -4.09
C ASP A 204 -7.42 -11.29 -3.90
N LYS A 205 -8.31 -11.25 -4.91
CA LYS A 205 -9.65 -11.86 -4.81
C LYS A 205 -9.56 -13.37 -4.60
N PHE A 206 -8.72 -14.08 -5.34
CA PHE A 206 -8.54 -15.52 -5.15
C PHE A 206 -7.86 -15.86 -3.83
N TYR A 207 -6.85 -15.09 -3.43
CA TYR A 207 -6.12 -15.30 -2.17
C TYR A 207 -7.05 -15.18 -0.96
N PHE A 208 -7.99 -14.22 -0.99
CA PHE A 208 -8.95 -14.01 0.08
C PHE A 208 -10.31 -14.74 -0.11
N GLY A 209 -10.46 -15.53 -1.16
CA GLY A 209 -11.68 -16.31 -1.42
C GLY A 209 -12.90 -15.45 -1.76
N GLU A 210 -12.69 -14.32 -2.42
CA GLU A 210 -13.72 -13.38 -2.84
C GLU A 210 -14.13 -13.59 -4.29
N ASP A 211 -15.29 -13.04 -4.66
CA ASP A 211 -15.77 -13.08 -6.05
C ASP A 211 -14.88 -12.19 -6.95
N PRO A 212 -14.12 -12.77 -7.90
CA PRO A 212 -13.25 -12.00 -8.79
C PRO A 212 -14.02 -11.12 -9.77
N THR A 213 -15.32 -11.35 -9.98
CA THR A 213 -16.14 -10.51 -10.88
C THR A 213 -16.43 -9.13 -10.31
N LEU A 214 -16.18 -8.92 -9.01
CA LEU A 214 -16.31 -7.61 -8.37
C LEU A 214 -15.39 -6.55 -8.98
N ILE A 215 -14.24 -6.95 -9.56
CA ILE A 215 -13.30 -6.06 -10.28
C ILE A 215 -14.01 -5.29 -11.40
N LEU A 216 -15.04 -5.88 -12.01
CA LEU A 216 -15.81 -5.25 -13.08
C LEU A 216 -16.69 -4.09 -12.58
N LYS A 217 -16.86 -3.94 -11.26
CA LYS A 217 -17.67 -2.90 -10.62
C LYS A 217 -16.83 -1.74 -10.09
N ASP A 218 -15.50 -1.77 -10.22
CA ASP A 218 -14.59 -0.73 -9.72
C ASP A 218 -14.92 0.69 -10.23
N LYS A 219 -15.51 0.80 -11.43
CA LYS A 219 -15.93 2.10 -11.96
C LYS A 219 -17.15 2.66 -11.23
N GLU A 220 -18.01 1.81 -10.69
CA GLU A 220 -19.24 2.19 -10.01
C GLU A 220 -18.99 2.66 -8.58
N THR A 221 -17.85 2.27 -8.00
CA THR A 221 -17.44 2.58 -6.63
C THR A 221 -16.75 3.95 -6.52
N LEU A 222 -16.25 4.53 -7.61
CA LEU A 222 -15.59 5.85 -7.67
C LEU A 222 -16.56 7.06 -7.58
N LYS A 223 -17.59 7.00 -6.74
CA LYS A 223 -18.61 8.05 -6.61
C LYS A 223 -18.37 8.98 -5.42
#